data_AF-A0A9D9Z1A4-F1
#
_entry.id   AF-A0A9D9Z1A4-F1
#
_cell.length_a   1.000
_cell.length_b   1.000
_cell.length_c   1.000
_cell.angle_alpha   90.00
_cell.angle_beta   90.00
_cell.angle_gamma   90.00
#
_symmetry.space_group_name_H-M   'P 1'
#
loop_
_entity.id
_entity.type
_entity.pdbx_description
1 polymer ?
#
loop_
_entity_poly.entity_id
_entity_poly.type
_entity_poly.pdbx_seq_one_letter_code
_entity_poly.pdbx_strand_id
1 'polypeptide(L)'
;MNKRIGLVSILALFLLTSCVTTNQVEYGKENASHTPIEFENEDLKATLSFESSQWINLSIENKKEDVVQFVTDLATFSSVSGNTSKLVPDGTKYIDVKNTVPSSAIAPKSNFQKSFFSADSVYYQSGEYGGWRTRNWIPDSLIGSTFIFTYKINGNDKYIIFKGDDSVSSLPAKATSFGSVTVNKTYWHVLFLKSADSCRESLYEAAMTEAKKQYGENIVLKNLKYKGNWSPASLLLYFSMLGYVEKASLTADVYPLN
;
A
#
# COMPACT_ATOMS: atom_id res chain seq x y z
N MET A 1 50.86 34.34 14.20
CA MET A 1 49.70 34.63 13.35
C MET A 1 49.76 33.74 12.11
N ASN A 2 48.65 33.06 11.80
CA ASN A 2 48.30 32.41 10.52
C ASN A 2 49.10 31.18 10.04
N LYS A 3 48.59 29.97 10.32
CA LYS A 3 48.70 28.80 9.41
C LYS A 3 47.81 27.58 9.74
N ARG A 4 46.74 27.72 10.56
CA ARG A 4 45.85 26.60 10.93
C ARG A 4 44.36 26.81 10.65
N ILE A 5 44.00 27.84 9.87
CA ILE A 5 42.59 28.16 9.57
C ILE A 5 42.14 27.56 8.22
N GLY A 6 43.07 27.14 7.34
CA GLY A 6 42.72 26.59 6.02
C GLY A 6 42.23 25.14 6.00
N LEU A 7 42.47 24.36 7.06
CA LEU A 7 42.17 22.91 7.08
C LEU A 7 40.81 22.59 7.73
N VAL A 8 40.30 23.50 8.57
CA VAL A 8 38.99 23.33 9.21
C VAL A 8 37.85 23.66 8.24
N SER A 9 38.07 24.57 7.29
CA SER A 9 37.05 24.92 6.28
C SER A 9 36.83 23.85 5.21
N ILE A 10 37.83 23.00 4.92
CA ILE A 10 37.69 21.90 3.96
C ILE A 10 36.99 20.69 4.60
N LEU A 11 37.18 20.45 5.90
CA LEU A 11 36.50 19.37 6.62
C LEU A 11 35.02 19.70 6.92
N ALA A 12 34.69 20.98 7.13
CA ALA A 12 33.32 21.43 7.35
C ALA A 12 32.44 21.37 6.09
N LEU A 13 33.02 21.41 4.89
CA LEU A 13 32.26 21.31 3.63
C LEU A 13 31.75 19.88 3.33
N PHE A 14 32.30 18.85 3.99
CA PHE A 14 31.86 17.46 3.81
C PHE A 14 30.67 17.06 4.70
N LEU A 15 30.27 17.90 5.66
CA LEU A 15 29.19 17.58 6.63
C LEU A 15 27.82 18.16 6.24
N LEU A 16 27.72 18.87 5.12
CA LEU A 16 26.46 19.39 4.59
C LEU A 16 25.97 18.60 3.38
N THR A 17 26.15 17.28 3.38
CA THR A 17 25.32 16.40 2.55
C THR A 17 23.92 16.42 3.13
N SER A 18 23.13 17.43 2.74
CA SER A 18 21.69 17.37 2.90
C SER A 18 21.18 16.17 2.11
N CYS A 19 20.93 15.07 2.81
CA CYS A 19 20.04 14.04 2.30
C CYS A 19 18.67 14.70 2.16
N VAL A 20 18.41 15.31 1.00
CA VAL A 20 17.04 15.58 0.56
C VAL A 20 16.46 14.20 0.25
N THR A 21 15.96 13.55 1.29
CA THR A 21 15.13 12.37 1.15
C THR A 21 13.77 12.90 0.73
N THR A 22 13.61 13.15 -0.57
CA THR A 22 12.28 13.37 -1.14
C THR A 22 11.49 12.11 -0.84
N ASN A 23 10.43 12.23 -0.04
CA ASN A 23 9.49 11.14 0.19
C ASN A 23 9.09 10.58 -1.18
N GLN A 24 9.19 9.25 -1.32
CA GLN A 24 8.62 8.60 -2.48
C GLN A 24 7.13 8.94 -2.46
N VAL A 25 6.69 9.71 -3.46
CA VAL A 25 5.26 9.83 -3.70
C VAL A 25 4.88 8.50 -4.34
N GLU A 26 4.38 7.58 -3.51
CA GLU A 26 3.72 6.36 -3.95
C GLU A 26 2.43 6.75 -4.70
N TYR A 27 2.57 7.16 -5.95
CA TYR A 27 1.46 7.14 -6.88
C TYR A 27 1.23 5.69 -7.30
N GLY A 28 0.11 5.13 -6.82
CA GLY A 28 -0.30 3.77 -7.13
C GLY A 28 -0.39 2.86 -5.91
N LYS A 29 -1.12 3.26 -4.86
CA LYS A 29 -1.76 2.25 -4.01
C LYS A 29 -2.73 1.49 -4.91
N GLU A 30 -2.27 0.37 -5.46
CA GLU A 30 -3.16 -0.70 -5.88
C GLU A 30 -3.93 -1.09 -4.63
N ASN A 31 -5.14 -0.53 -4.49
CA ASN A 31 -6.09 -1.04 -3.51
C ASN A 31 -6.27 -2.50 -3.88
N ALA A 32 -6.02 -3.41 -2.94
CA ALA A 32 -6.37 -4.81 -3.10
C ALA A 32 -7.89 -4.87 -3.36
N SER A 33 -8.27 -4.90 -4.64
CA SER A 33 -9.65 -4.91 -5.09
C SER A 33 -10.08 -6.37 -5.09
N HIS A 34 -10.51 -6.81 -3.92
CA HIS A 34 -11.09 -8.12 -3.72
C HIS A 34 -12.56 -8.05 -4.09
N THR A 35 -13.06 -9.04 -4.84
CA THR A 35 -14.50 -9.14 -5.08
C THR A 35 -15.21 -9.38 -3.76
N PRO A 36 -16.42 -8.85 -3.57
CA PRO A 36 -17.22 -9.18 -2.41
C PRO A 36 -17.43 -10.69 -2.29
N ILE A 37 -17.37 -11.19 -1.07
CA ILE A 37 -17.66 -12.60 -0.75
C ILE A 37 -19.08 -12.65 -0.21
N GLU A 38 -19.89 -13.54 -0.77
CA GLU A 38 -21.28 -13.72 -0.36
C GLU A 38 -21.43 -14.96 0.52
N PHE A 39 -22.33 -14.86 1.49
CA PHE A 39 -22.76 -15.94 2.35
C PHE A 39 -24.29 -15.91 2.39
N GLU A 40 -24.91 -17.07 2.27
CA GLU A 40 -26.36 -17.17 2.42
C GLU A 40 -26.74 -18.47 3.13
N ASN A 41 -27.67 -18.36 4.07
CA ASN A 41 -28.30 -19.50 4.71
C ASN A 41 -29.81 -19.27 4.89
N GLU A 42 -30.45 -20.13 5.68
CA GLU A 42 -31.89 -20.03 5.97
C GLU A 42 -32.27 -18.82 6.84
N ASP A 43 -31.32 -18.26 7.60
CA ASP A 43 -31.54 -17.17 8.55
C ASP A 43 -31.22 -15.80 7.96
N LEU A 44 -30.13 -15.71 7.21
CA LEU A 44 -29.48 -14.46 6.82
C LEU A 44 -28.89 -14.58 5.41
N LYS A 45 -28.74 -13.43 4.76
CA LYS A 45 -27.81 -13.24 3.66
C LYS A 45 -26.76 -12.23 4.11
N ALA A 46 -25.48 -12.46 3.84
CA ALA A 46 -24.41 -11.58 4.22
C ALA A 46 -23.40 -11.39 3.09
N THR A 47 -22.85 -10.20 3.00
CA THR A 47 -21.86 -9.84 1.99
C THR A 47 -20.69 -9.15 2.67
N LEU A 48 -19.49 -9.64 2.43
CA LEU A 48 -18.25 -9.05 2.88
C LEU A 48 -17.57 -8.35 1.72
N SER A 49 -17.44 -7.02 1.78
CA SER A 49 -16.75 -6.21 0.77
C SER A 49 -15.50 -5.54 1.34
N PHE A 50 -14.60 -5.13 0.45
CA PHE A 50 -13.30 -4.58 0.79
C PHE A 50 -13.24 -3.13 0.31
N GLU A 51 -13.29 -2.18 1.24
CA GLU A 51 -13.30 -0.74 0.92
C GLU A 51 -11.90 -0.21 0.63
N SER A 52 -10.91 -0.74 1.35
CA SER A 52 -9.49 -0.43 1.20
C SER A 52 -8.65 -1.54 1.83
N SER A 53 -7.32 -1.47 1.75
CA SER A 53 -6.42 -2.41 2.44
C SER A 53 -6.43 -2.32 3.99
N GLN A 54 -7.25 -1.42 4.54
CA GLN A 54 -7.40 -1.19 5.99
C GLN A 54 -8.81 -1.47 6.50
N TRP A 55 -9.82 -1.51 5.62
CA TRP A 55 -11.23 -1.54 6.01
C TRP A 55 -12.00 -2.56 5.18
N ILE A 56 -12.75 -3.42 5.87
CA ILE A 56 -13.76 -4.30 5.30
C ILE A 56 -15.14 -3.78 5.68
N ASN A 57 -16.15 -4.09 4.88
CA ASN A 57 -17.53 -3.74 5.15
C ASN A 57 -18.39 -5.01 5.13
N LEU A 58 -19.15 -5.22 6.20
CA LEU A 58 -20.06 -6.34 6.35
C LEU A 58 -21.49 -5.83 6.22
N SER A 59 -22.21 -6.36 5.24
CA SER A 59 -23.65 -6.20 5.10
C SER A 59 -24.34 -7.50 5.48
N ILE A 60 -25.41 -7.43 6.28
CA ILE A 60 -26.22 -8.57 6.71
C ILE A 60 -27.70 -8.22 6.49
N GLU A 61 -28.39 -9.03 5.72
CA GLU A 61 -29.83 -9.04 5.55
C GLU A 61 -30.45 -10.11 6.45
N ASN A 62 -31.36 -9.71 7.33
CA ASN A 62 -32.11 -10.64 8.16
C ASN A 62 -33.32 -11.20 7.39
N LYS A 63 -33.31 -12.51 7.08
CA LYS A 63 -34.41 -13.17 6.35
C LYS A 63 -35.53 -13.64 7.29
N LYS A 64 -35.32 -13.64 8.61
CA LYS A 64 -36.28 -14.12 9.62
C LYS A 64 -37.25 -13.03 10.06
N GLU A 65 -38.35 -13.47 10.68
CA GLU A 65 -39.31 -12.62 11.38
C GLU A 65 -38.87 -12.29 12.82
N ASP A 66 -37.85 -13.00 13.32
CA ASP A 66 -37.26 -12.79 14.64
C ASP A 66 -36.10 -11.79 14.58
N VAL A 67 -35.84 -11.12 15.71
CA VAL A 67 -34.66 -10.27 15.88
C VAL A 67 -33.40 -11.14 15.93
N VAL A 68 -32.37 -10.74 15.17
CA VAL A 68 -31.05 -11.36 15.21
C VAL A 68 -30.10 -10.47 15.99
N GLN A 69 -29.32 -11.03 16.91
CA GLN A 69 -28.30 -10.29 17.64
C GLN A 69 -26.92 -10.55 17.02
N PHE A 70 -26.29 -9.53 16.46
CA PHE A 70 -24.93 -9.59 15.94
C PHE A 70 -23.91 -9.46 17.08
N VAL A 71 -23.09 -10.50 17.27
CA VAL A 71 -22.09 -10.58 18.35
C VAL A 71 -20.74 -10.14 17.82
N THR A 72 -20.49 -8.83 17.89
CA THR A 72 -19.26 -8.18 17.42
C THR A 72 -17.99 -8.75 18.02
N ASP A 73 -18.02 -9.13 19.30
CA ASP A 73 -16.82 -9.47 20.06
C ASP A 73 -16.10 -10.75 19.59
N LEU A 74 -16.83 -11.61 18.89
CA LEU A 74 -16.32 -12.86 18.31
C LEU A 74 -15.94 -12.70 16.83
N ALA A 75 -16.00 -11.47 16.29
CA ALA A 75 -15.56 -11.20 14.93
C ALA A 75 -14.04 -11.36 14.83
N THR A 76 -13.58 -12.28 13.98
CA THR A 76 -12.17 -12.63 13.85
C THR A 76 -11.76 -12.81 12.39
N PHE A 77 -10.50 -12.49 12.11
CA PHE A 77 -9.83 -12.74 10.84
C PHE A 77 -8.63 -13.64 11.09
N SER A 78 -8.55 -14.75 10.35
CA SER A 78 -7.40 -15.65 10.35
C SER A 78 -6.65 -15.56 9.03
N SER A 79 -5.35 -15.26 9.11
CA SER A 79 -4.46 -15.20 7.96
C SER A 79 -4.00 -16.58 7.52
N VAL A 80 -3.43 -16.65 6.31
CA VAL A 80 -2.80 -17.87 5.74
C VAL A 80 -1.68 -18.41 6.63
N SER A 81 -1.01 -17.54 7.39
CA SER A 81 0.05 -17.93 8.31
C SER A 81 -0.48 -18.55 9.61
N GLY A 82 -1.80 -18.67 9.78
CA GLY A 82 -2.44 -19.19 10.98
C GLY A 82 -2.56 -18.18 12.14
N ASN A 83 -2.23 -16.91 11.90
CA ASN A 83 -2.41 -15.86 12.91
C ASN A 83 -3.87 -15.38 12.88
N THR A 84 -4.48 -15.29 14.06
CA THR A 84 -5.84 -14.76 14.21
C THR A 84 -5.79 -13.37 14.84
N SER A 85 -6.57 -12.46 14.28
CA SER A 85 -6.75 -11.10 14.80
C SER A 85 -8.21 -10.79 15.06
N LYS A 86 -8.49 -10.01 16.10
CA LYS A 86 -9.84 -9.52 16.40
C LYS A 86 -10.24 -8.47 15.37
N LEU A 87 -11.46 -8.55 14.85
CA LEU A 87 -12.06 -7.52 14.03
C LEU A 87 -12.86 -6.56 14.91
N VAL A 88 -12.64 -5.27 14.71
CA VAL A 88 -13.20 -4.20 15.53
C VAL A 88 -14.06 -3.33 14.63
N PRO A 89 -15.31 -3.01 15.02
CA PRO A 89 -16.17 -2.19 14.19
C PRO A 89 -15.75 -0.72 14.24
N ASP A 90 -16.11 -0.03 13.18
CA ASP A 90 -15.99 1.42 13.09
C ASP A 90 -16.72 2.14 14.25
N GLY A 91 -16.16 3.27 14.66
CA GLY A 91 -16.58 4.05 15.83
C GLY A 91 -15.91 3.63 17.15
N THR A 92 -15.09 2.58 17.15
CA THR A 92 -14.31 2.17 18.32
C THR A 92 -13.06 3.04 18.46
N LYS A 93 -12.82 3.61 19.65
CA LYS A 93 -11.59 4.37 19.90
C LYS A 93 -10.37 3.45 19.81
N TYR A 94 -9.26 3.95 19.26
CA TYR A 94 -8.02 3.18 19.10
C TYR A 94 -7.43 2.63 20.41
N ILE A 95 -7.65 3.32 21.53
CA ILE A 95 -7.25 2.83 22.85
C ILE A 95 -8.08 1.65 23.35
N ASP A 96 -9.29 1.48 22.80
CA ASP A 96 -10.30 0.51 23.25
C ASP A 96 -10.42 -0.69 22.30
N VAL A 97 -9.55 -0.81 21.29
CA VAL A 97 -9.65 -1.87 20.25
C VAL A 97 -9.53 -3.29 20.79
N LYS A 98 -8.94 -3.46 21.97
CA LYS A 98 -8.83 -4.75 22.67
C LYS A 98 -9.99 -5.01 23.64
N ASN A 99 -10.82 -4.00 23.90
CA ASN A 99 -11.94 -4.11 24.83
C ASN A 99 -13.14 -4.78 24.17
N THR A 100 -14.10 -5.19 24.99
CA THR A 100 -15.37 -5.75 24.54
C THR A 100 -16.22 -4.68 23.85
N VAL A 101 -16.80 -5.05 22.71
CA VAL A 101 -17.73 -4.22 21.96
C VAL A 101 -19.14 -4.81 22.08
N PRO A 102 -20.15 -4.00 22.45
CA PRO A 102 -21.51 -4.50 22.61
C PRO A 102 -22.06 -5.09 21.31
N SER A 103 -22.94 -6.07 21.47
CA SER A 103 -23.70 -6.63 20.35
C SER A 103 -24.69 -5.61 19.79
N SER A 104 -25.05 -5.79 18.52
CA SER A 104 -26.08 -4.99 17.85
C SER A 104 -27.30 -5.85 17.54
N ALA A 105 -28.50 -5.29 17.64
CA ALA A 105 -29.73 -5.96 17.21
C ALA A 105 -30.02 -5.63 15.74
N ILE A 106 -30.37 -6.65 14.96
CA ILE A 106 -30.80 -6.57 13.57
C ILE A 106 -32.29 -6.89 13.55
N ALA A 107 -33.11 -5.92 13.15
CA ALA A 107 -34.56 -6.07 13.12
C ALA A 107 -35.00 -7.12 12.08
N PRO A 108 -36.21 -7.69 12.20
CA PRO A 108 -36.79 -8.58 11.21
C PRO A 108 -36.81 -7.94 9.83
N LYS A 109 -36.49 -8.70 8.78
CA LYS A 109 -36.53 -8.23 7.38
C LYS A 109 -35.72 -6.97 7.08
N SER A 110 -34.72 -6.67 7.91
CA SER A 110 -33.92 -5.46 7.81
C SER A 110 -32.48 -5.76 7.40
N ASN A 111 -31.79 -4.73 6.92
CA ASN A 111 -30.38 -4.77 6.61
C ASN A 111 -29.56 -4.08 7.71
N PHE A 112 -28.43 -4.68 8.06
CA PHE A 112 -27.40 -4.15 8.95
C PHE A 112 -26.10 -4.01 8.17
N GLN A 113 -25.45 -2.87 8.29
CA GLN A 113 -24.17 -2.62 7.63
C GLN A 113 -23.18 -2.02 8.62
N LYS A 114 -21.95 -2.54 8.62
CA LYS A 114 -20.88 -2.01 9.48
C LYS A 114 -19.50 -2.31 8.90
N SER A 115 -18.62 -1.31 8.95
CA SER A 115 -17.22 -1.48 8.59
C SER A 115 -16.37 -1.95 9.76
N PHE A 116 -15.31 -2.72 9.48
CA PHE A 116 -14.40 -3.29 10.46
C PHE A 116 -12.93 -3.11 10.04
N PHE A 117 -12.05 -3.08 11.04
CA PHE A 117 -10.60 -3.11 10.90
C PHE A 117 -10.00 -4.14 11.87
N SER A 118 -8.78 -4.59 11.62
CA SER A 118 -8.09 -5.49 12.54
C SER A 118 -7.55 -4.74 13.77
N ALA A 119 -7.80 -5.26 14.98
CA ALA A 119 -7.27 -4.68 16.22
C ALA A 119 -5.74 -4.57 16.22
N ASP A 120 -5.07 -5.55 15.59
CA ASP A 120 -3.61 -5.60 15.52
C ASP A 120 -3.01 -4.63 14.49
N SER A 121 -3.85 -4.04 13.63
CA SER A 121 -3.41 -3.02 12.68
C SER A 121 -3.15 -1.67 13.34
N VAL A 122 -3.67 -1.45 14.55
CA VAL A 122 -3.58 -0.18 15.29
C VAL A 122 -2.31 -0.15 16.13
N TYR A 123 -1.52 0.90 15.97
CA TYR A 123 -0.29 1.11 16.74
C TYR A 123 -0.07 2.58 17.06
N TYR A 124 0.65 2.84 18.15
CA TYR A 124 1.08 4.18 18.51
C TYR A 124 2.51 4.40 18.02
N GLN A 125 2.73 5.50 17.31
CA GLN A 125 4.06 5.96 16.91
C GLN A 125 4.49 7.11 17.82
N SER A 126 5.63 6.99 18.50
CA SER A 126 6.23 8.08 19.30
C SER A 126 7.01 9.07 18.43
N GLY A 127 7.07 10.34 18.84
CA GLY A 127 7.86 11.39 18.19
C GLY A 127 7.12 12.74 18.16
N GLU A 128 7.76 13.78 17.62
CA GLU A 128 7.19 15.13 17.48
C GLU A 128 5.88 15.14 16.66
N TYR A 129 5.79 14.25 15.67
CA TYR A 129 4.58 13.98 14.87
C TYR A 129 4.00 12.59 15.15
N GLY A 130 4.18 12.13 16.39
CA GLY A 130 3.65 10.87 16.88
C GLY A 130 2.12 10.85 16.96
N GLY A 131 1.56 9.67 17.17
CA GLY A 131 0.11 9.46 17.28
C GLY A 131 -0.32 8.04 16.96
N TRP A 132 -1.62 7.80 17.09
CA TRP A 132 -2.23 6.55 16.68
C TRP A 132 -2.30 6.45 15.16
N ARG A 133 -1.87 5.31 14.62
CA ARG A 133 -1.85 5.02 13.19
C ARG A 133 -2.36 3.61 12.94
N THR A 134 -2.84 3.39 11.72
CA THR A 134 -3.29 2.09 11.21
C THR A 134 -2.34 1.60 10.14
N ARG A 135 -2.06 0.29 10.12
CA ARG A 135 -1.35 -0.37 9.00
C ARG A 135 -2.35 -1.09 8.11
N ASN A 136 -1.94 -1.32 6.87
CA ASN A 136 -2.64 -2.25 6.01
C ASN A 136 -2.52 -3.65 6.62
N TRP A 137 -3.63 -4.36 6.73
CA TRP A 137 -3.69 -5.71 7.33
C TRP A 137 -4.36 -6.72 6.41
N ILE A 138 -5.11 -6.25 5.42
CA ILE A 138 -5.74 -7.08 4.42
C ILE A 138 -4.66 -7.48 3.40
N PRO A 139 -4.40 -8.78 3.20
CA PRO A 139 -3.38 -9.24 2.26
C PRO A 139 -3.84 -9.06 0.80
N ASP A 140 -2.89 -9.01 -0.12
CA ASP A 140 -3.15 -8.91 -1.56
C ASP A 140 -3.83 -10.17 -2.13
N SER A 141 -3.67 -11.31 -1.45
CA SER A 141 -4.36 -12.57 -1.75
C SER A 141 -5.06 -13.06 -0.50
N LEU A 142 -6.36 -13.35 -0.64
CA LEU A 142 -7.19 -13.89 0.45
C LEU A 142 -7.22 -15.43 0.45
N ILE A 143 -6.56 -16.09 -0.50
CA ILE A 143 -6.54 -17.56 -0.58
C ILE A 143 -5.99 -18.15 0.74
N GLY A 144 -6.76 -19.04 1.37
CA GLY A 144 -6.45 -19.64 2.66
C GLY A 144 -6.74 -18.76 3.89
N SER A 145 -7.30 -17.57 3.71
CA SER A 145 -7.75 -16.72 4.82
C SER A 145 -9.21 -16.98 5.18
N THR A 146 -9.62 -16.66 6.41
CA THR A 146 -11.00 -16.87 6.87
C THR A 146 -11.46 -15.72 7.75
N PHE A 147 -12.66 -15.21 7.47
CA PHE A 147 -13.36 -14.23 8.30
C PHE A 147 -14.53 -14.91 8.98
N ILE A 148 -14.63 -14.76 10.30
CA ILE A 148 -15.70 -15.37 11.11
C ILE A 148 -16.43 -14.25 11.82
N PHE A 149 -17.74 -14.22 11.66
CA PHE A 149 -18.65 -13.35 12.42
C PHE A 149 -19.69 -14.22 13.13
N THR A 150 -20.10 -13.81 14.34
CA THR A 150 -21.06 -14.57 15.15
C THR A 150 -22.37 -13.82 15.26
N TYR A 151 -23.47 -14.54 15.17
CA TYR A 151 -24.81 -14.02 15.43
C TYR A 151 -25.60 -14.98 16.32
N LYS A 152 -26.54 -14.42 17.08
CA LYS A 152 -27.47 -15.16 17.92
C LYS A 152 -28.88 -15.03 17.38
N ILE A 153 -29.57 -16.15 17.28
CA ILE A 153 -30.99 -16.21 16.99
C ILE A 153 -31.67 -17.14 17.99
N ASN A 154 -32.72 -16.67 18.65
CA ASN A 154 -33.46 -17.42 19.68
C ASN A 154 -32.54 -18.03 20.75
N GLY A 155 -31.51 -17.28 21.16
CA GLY A 155 -30.53 -17.68 22.18
C GLY A 155 -29.41 -18.62 21.72
N ASN A 156 -29.43 -19.09 20.47
CA ASN A 156 -28.41 -19.99 19.93
C ASN A 156 -27.35 -19.23 19.12
N ASP A 157 -26.09 -19.51 19.41
CA ASP A 157 -24.94 -19.01 18.63
C ASP A 157 -24.84 -19.70 17.28
N LYS A 158 -24.68 -18.91 16.22
CA LYS A 158 -24.43 -19.34 14.84
C LYS A 158 -23.34 -18.47 14.22
N TYR A 159 -22.72 -18.97 13.16
CA TYR A 159 -21.54 -18.36 12.56
C TYR A 159 -21.76 -18.04 11.09
N ILE A 160 -21.27 -16.87 10.67
CA ILE A 160 -21.08 -16.48 9.28
C ILE A 160 -19.58 -16.64 9.01
N ILE A 161 -19.24 -17.54 8.09
CA ILE A 161 -17.85 -17.85 7.77
C ILE A 161 -17.62 -17.52 6.30
N PHE A 162 -16.80 -16.51 6.04
CA PHE A 162 -16.33 -16.19 4.70
C PHE A 162 -14.94 -16.78 4.52
N LYS A 163 -14.76 -17.63 3.51
CA LYS A 163 -13.44 -18.12 3.11
C LYS A 163 -12.91 -17.20 2.03
N GLY A 164 -11.67 -16.76 2.19
CA GLY A 164 -11.03 -15.91 1.20
C GLY A 164 -10.80 -16.60 -0.15
N ASP A 165 -10.82 -17.94 -0.19
CA ASP A 165 -10.82 -18.73 -1.43
C ASP A 165 -12.02 -18.44 -2.32
N ASP A 166 -13.15 -18.03 -1.72
CA ASP A 166 -14.39 -17.71 -2.44
C ASP A 166 -14.34 -16.29 -3.03
N SER A 167 -13.32 -15.49 -2.66
CA SER A 167 -13.05 -14.23 -3.37
C SER A 167 -12.36 -14.55 -4.69
N VAL A 168 -13.09 -14.36 -5.80
CA VAL A 168 -12.48 -14.37 -7.12
C VAL A 168 -11.67 -13.09 -7.22
N SER A 169 -10.34 -13.14 -7.09
CA SER A 169 -9.52 -11.95 -7.28
C SER A 169 -9.80 -11.36 -8.67
N SER A 170 -10.58 -10.29 -8.76
CA SER A 170 -10.81 -9.56 -10.02
C SER A 170 -9.63 -8.66 -10.36
N LEU A 171 -8.52 -8.78 -9.65
CA LEU A 171 -7.25 -8.31 -10.16
C LEU A 171 -7.00 -9.09 -11.46
N PRO A 172 -6.87 -8.43 -12.63
CA PRO A 172 -6.40 -9.13 -13.80
C PRO A 172 -5.12 -9.84 -13.39
N ALA A 173 -5.03 -11.15 -13.65
CA ALA A 173 -3.88 -11.98 -13.30
C ALA A 173 -2.64 -11.12 -13.48
N LYS A 174 -1.95 -10.79 -12.37
CA LYS A 174 -0.86 -9.82 -12.33
C LYS A 174 -0.01 -10.08 -13.56
N ALA A 175 -0.13 -9.22 -14.56
CA ALA A 175 0.43 -9.53 -15.87
C ALA A 175 1.91 -9.82 -15.63
N THR A 176 2.31 -11.06 -15.89
CA THR A 176 3.65 -11.53 -15.58
C THR A 176 4.58 -10.57 -16.30
N SER A 177 5.38 -9.79 -15.56
CA SER A 177 6.28 -8.85 -16.21
C SER A 177 7.22 -9.66 -17.10
N PHE A 178 7.46 -9.18 -18.32
CA PHE A 178 8.42 -9.84 -19.21
C PHE A 178 9.83 -9.77 -18.62
N GLY A 179 10.08 -8.78 -17.77
CA GLY A 179 11.32 -8.58 -17.02
C GLY A 179 11.43 -7.14 -16.53
N SER A 180 12.64 -6.73 -16.19
CA SER A 180 12.97 -5.35 -15.81
C SER A 180 14.07 -4.81 -16.73
N VAL A 181 14.00 -3.54 -17.09
CA VAL A 181 15.05 -2.83 -17.85
C VAL A 181 15.66 -1.76 -16.96
N THR A 182 17.00 -1.68 -16.97
CA THR A 182 17.74 -0.64 -16.28
C THR A 182 18.59 0.13 -17.29
N VAL A 183 18.32 1.42 -17.43
CA VAL A 183 19.08 2.32 -18.31
C VAL A 183 19.85 3.33 -17.48
N ASN A 184 21.11 3.53 -17.82
CA ASN A 184 21.99 4.50 -17.19
C ASN A 184 22.40 5.58 -18.19
N LYS A 185 22.31 6.86 -17.80
CA LYS A 185 22.77 7.98 -18.62
C LYS A 185 23.45 9.03 -17.77
N THR A 186 24.45 9.69 -18.36
CA THR A 186 25.14 10.81 -17.72
C THR A 186 24.64 12.12 -18.30
N TYR A 187 24.19 13.02 -17.45
CA TYR A 187 23.69 14.34 -17.80
C TYR A 187 24.67 15.41 -17.36
N TRP A 188 24.95 16.34 -18.26
CA TRP A 188 25.73 17.54 -17.98
C TRP A 188 24.77 18.71 -17.84
N HIS A 189 24.60 19.18 -16.62
CA HIS A 189 23.71 20.29 -16.26
C HIS A 189 24.46 21.61 -16.35
N VAL A 190 25.00 21.92 -17.54
CA VAL A 190 25.73 23.17 -17.78
C VAL A 190 24.76 24.35 -17.68
N LEU A 191 25.11 25.34 -16.88
CA LEU A 191 24.31 26.52 -16.56
C LEU A 191 22.87 26.20 -16.10
N PHE A 192 22.64 24.99 -15.57
CA PHE A 192 21.32 24.53 -15.10
C PHE A 192 20.22 24.60 -16.18
N LEU A 193 20.61 24.58 -17.46
CA LEU A 193 19.69 24.76 -18.59
C LEU A 193 18.74 23.57 -18.80
N LYS A 194 19.07 22.41 -18.21
CA LYS A 194 18.24 21.20 -18.31
C LYS A 194 17.44 21.03 -17.03
N SER A 195 16.12 20.95 -17.19
CA SER A 195 15.22 20.60 -16.09
C SER A 195 15.36 19.12 -15.73
N ALA A 196 15.04 18.78 -14.49
CA ALA A 196 14.98 17.40 -14.03
C ALA A 196 13.97 16.58 -14.84
N ASP A 197 12.86 17.19 -15.26
CA ASP A 197 11.81 16.51 -16.03
C ASP A 197 12.26 16.18 -17.45
N SER A 198 13.01 17.07 -18.11
CA SER A 198 13.62 16.77 -19.42
C SER A 198 14.62 15.62 -19.34
N CYS A 199 15.37 15.52 -18.23
CA CYS A 199 16.30 14.41 -18.02
C CYS A 199 15.55 13.08 -17.80
N ARG A 200 14.45 13.10 -17.03
CA ARG A 200 13.58 11.93 -16.79
C ARG A 200 12.90 11.44 -18.07
N GLU A 201 12.36 12.35 -18.87
CA GLU A 201 11.75 12.03 -20.17
C GLU A 201 12.77 11.37 -21.10
N SER A 202 13.98 11.94 -21.18
CA SER A 202 15.05 11.33 -21.97
C SER A 202 15.48 9.94 -21.46
N LEU A 203 15.41 9.66 -20.15
CA LEU A 203 15.67 8.31 -19.61
C LEU A 203 14.53 7.36 -19.91
N TYR A 204 13.29 7.83 -19.82
CA TYR A 204 12.09 7.04 -20.10
C TYR A 204 12.07 6.59 -21.57
N GLU A 205 12.35 7.49 -22.50
CA GLU A 205 12.46 7.16 -23.93
C GLU A 205 13.58 6.15 -24.21
N ALA A 206 14.72 6.28 -23.52
CA ALA A 206 15.83 5.33 -23.65
C ALA A 206 15.45 3.95 -23.08
N ALA A 207 14.78 3.90 -21.92
CA ALA A 207 14.27 2.67 -21.33
C ALA A 207 13.18 2.01 -22.20
N MET A 208 12.30 2.81 -22.81
CA MET A 208 11.28 2.33 -23.73
C MET A 208 11.90 1.73 -25.00
N THR A 209 12.91 2.39 -25.56
CA THR A 209 13.65 1.89 -26.73
C THR A 209 14.34 0.55 -26.42
N GLU A 210 15.00 0.45 -25.27
CA GLU A 210 15.69 -0.76 -24.85
C GLU A 210 14.71 -1.90 -24.52
N ALA A 211 13.59 -1.57 -23.87
CA ALA A 211 12.54 -2.53 -23.61
C ALA A 211 11.90 -3.04 -24.91
N LYS A 212 11.64 -2.17 -25.89
CA LYS A 212 11.11 -2.58 -27.21
C LYS A 212 12.06 -3.51 -27.95
N LYS A 213 13.36 -3.25 -27.85
CA LYS A 213 14.40 -4.12 -28.45
C LYS A 213 14.44 -5.51 -27.80
N GLN A 214 14.21 -5.60 -26.50
CA GLN A 214 14.30 -6.86 -25.75
C GLN A 214 12.99 -7.66 -25.75
N TYR A 215 11.83 -6.98 -25.72
CA TYR A 215 10.53 -7.61 -25.44
C TYR A 215 9.45 -7.35 -26.51
N GLY A 216 9.76 -6.60 -27.58
CA GLY A 216 8.85 -6.32 -28.69
C GLY A 216 8.04 -5.03 -28.52
N GLU A 217 7.16 -4.73 -29.49
CA GLU A 217 6.50 -3.42 -29.58
C GLU A 217 5.29 -3.24 -28.65
N ASN A 218 4.64 -4.32 -28.23
CA ASN A 218 3.41 -4.30 -27.43
C ASN A 218 3.71 -4.30 -25.92
N ILE A 219 4.39 -3.26 -25.45
CA ILE A 219 4.83 -3.17 -24.05
C ILE A 219 4.52 -1.81 -23.42
N VAL A 220 4.38 -1.81 -22.10
CA VAL A 220 4.30 -0.61 -21.26
C VAL A 220 5.26 -0.73 -20.08
N LEU A 221 5.89 0.38 -19.73
CA LEU A 221 6.76 0.47 -18.56
C LEU A 221 5.94 0.89 -17.34
N LYS A 222 6.03 0.14 -16.24
CA LYS A 222 5.44 0.50 -14.95
C LYS A 222 6.50 0.42 -13.83
N ASN A 223 6.15 0.87 -12.63
CA ASN A 223 7.03 0.87 -11.45
C ASN A 223 8.37 1.60 -11.67
N LEU A 224 8.32 2.78 -12.29
CA LEU A 224 9.50 3.58 -12.63
C LEU A 224 10.28 4.00 -11.38
N LYS A 225 11.50 3.48 -11.23
CA LYS A 225 12.44 3.84 -10.15
C LYS A 225 13.57 4.67 -10.72
N TYR A 226 13.49 5.99 -10.50
CA TYR A 226 14.56 6.93 -10.84
C TYR A 226 15.58 7.03 -9.71
N LYS A 227 16.86 6.96 -10.03
CA LYS A 227 17.97 7.30 -9.12
C LYS A 227 18.94 8.23 -9.83
N GLY A 228 19.25 9.37 -9.21
CA GLY A 228 20.22 10.33 -9.70
C GLY A 228 21.33 10.52 -8.67
N ASN A 229 22.58 10.28 -9.08
CA ASN A 229 23.75 10.45 -8.22
C ASN A 229 24.68 11.50 -8.81
N TRP A 230 25.25 12.33 -7.94
CA TRP A 230 26.28 13.30 -8.32
C TRP A 230 27.55 12.57 -8.80
N SER A 231 28.11 13.00 -9.92
CA SER A 231 29.34 12.44 -10.48
C SER A 231 30.57 13.24 -10.03
N PRO A 232 31.73 12.61 -9.72
CA PRO A 232 32.98 13.32 -9.48
C PRO A 232 33.40 14.25 -10.63
N ALA A 233 32.94 13.99 -11.86
CA ALA A 233 33.15 14.87 -13.01
C ALA A 233 32.53 16.26 -12.83
N SER A 234 31.56 16.42 -11.92
CA SER A 234 30.98 17.73 -11.58
C SER A 234 31.99 18.67 -10.95
N LEU A 235 33.11 18.19 -10.41
CA LEU A 235 34.17 19.05 -9.89
C LEU A 235 34.70 20.01 -10.97
N LEU A 236 34.65 19.59 -12.25
CA LEU A 236 35.03 20.44 -13.39
C LEU A 236 34.10 21.64 -13.58
N LEU A 237 32.83 21.54 -13.14
CA LEU A 237 31.83 22.59 -13.27
C LEU A 237 31.55 23.33 -11.94
N TYR A 238 31.88 22.70 -10.81
CA TYR A 238 31.59 23.20 -9.48
C TYR A 238 32.42 24.43 -9.13
N PHE A 239 33.73 24.42 -9.43
CA PHE A 239 34.62 25.56 -9.12
C PHE A 239 34.27 26.83 -9.91
N SER A 240 33.58 26.68 -11.03
CA SER A 240 33.14 27.78 -11.87
C SER A 240 31.66 28.14 -11.67
N MET A 241 30.94 27.46 -10.76
CA MET A 241 29.47 27.55 -10.60
C MET A 241 28.70 27.37 -11.93
N LEU A 242 29.30 26.64 -12.88
CA LEU A 242 28.76 26.47 -14.23
C LEU A 242 27.83 25.25 -14.34
N GLY A 243 27.54 24.57 -13.22
CA GLY A 243 26.62 23.43 -13.19
C GLY A 243 27.18 22.21 -12.48
N TYR A 244 26.59 21.04 -12.79
CA TYR A 244 27.01 19.76 -12.24
C TYR A 244 26.79 18.62 -13.26
N VAL A 245 27.33 17.44 -12.93
CA VAL A 245 27.18 16.22 -13.73
C VAL A 245 26.44 15.18 -12.92
N GLU A 246 25.36 14.66 -13.47
CA GLU A 246 24.51 13.65 -12.84
C GLU A 246 24.66 12.31 -13.56
N LYS A 247 24.88 11.25 -12.79
CA LYS A 247 24.71 9.87 -13.25
C LYS A 247 23.31 9.43 -12.84
N ALA A 248 22.41 9.37 -13.80
CA ALA A 248 21.03 8.98 -13.57
C ALA A 248 20.76 7.59 -14.12
N SER A 249 19.93 6.84 -13.40
CA SER A 249 19.48 5.52 -13.77
C SER A 249 17.97 5.43 -13.65
N LEU A 250 17.32 4.79 -14.62
CA LEU A 250 15.91 4.44 -14.57
C LEU A 250 15.80 2.93 -14.59
N THR A 251 15.15 2.36 -13.58
CA THR A 251 14.73 0.96 -13.57
C THR A 251 13.22 0.89 -13.74
N ALA A 252 12.75 0.10 -14.69
CA ALA A 252 11.33 -0.06 -14.99
C ALA A 252 11.00 -1.52 -15.21
N ASP A 253 9.82 -1.93 -14.76
CA ASP A 253 9.27 -3.25 -15.04
C ASP A 253 8.49 -3.21 -16.36
N VAL A 254 8.69 -4.22 -17.20
CA VAL A 254 8.09 -4.31 -18.54
C VAL A 254 6.84 -5.18 -18.48
N TYR A 255 5.71 -4.62 -18.90
CA TYR A 255 4.43 -5.31 -18.95
C TYR A 255 3.90 -5.39 -20.39
N PRO A 256 3.11 -6.41 -20.74
CA PRO A 256 2.38 -6.42 -21.99
C PRO A 256 1.38 -5.25 -22.05
N LEU A 257 1.25 -4.66 -23.24
CA LEU A 257 0.21 -3.70 -23.55
C LEU A 257 -1.11 -4.48 -23.74
N ASN A 258 -1.98 -4.48 -22.71
CA ASN A 258 -3.34 -5.04 -22.79
C ASN A 258 -4.27 -4.13 -23.58
#